data_AF-A0A349H514-F1
#
_entry.id   AF-A0A349H514-F1
#
_cell.length_a   1.000
_cell.length_b   1.000
_cell.length_c   1.000
_cell.angle_alpha   90.00
_cell.angle_beta   90.00
_cell.angle_gamma   90.00
#
_symmetry.space_group_name_H-M   'P 1'
#
loop_
_entity.id
_entity.type
_entity.pdbx_description
1 polymer ?
#
loop_
_entity_poly.entity_id
_entity_poly.type
_entity_poly.pdbx_seq_one_letter_code
_entity_poly.pdbx_strand_id
1 'polypeptide(L)'
;VNPRRAMEQIVEYKHDPGNGYTKTLLCFMQLFIVSNRDRTYYFANNNARHFAFNADERFLPIYEFADEDNRKITHLDDFAERFLKKCDLGRTISRYMVLIATEQKLMIMRPYQVYAVQHMVKCIDDDNGNGFVWHTTG
;
A
#
# COMPACT_ATOMS: atom_id res chain seq x y z
N VAL A 1 -13.19 3.55 11.53
CA VAL A 1 -11.86 3.42 12.19
C VAL A 1 -11.02 4.66 11.89
N ASN A 2 -10.21 5.13 12.83
CA ASN A 2 -9.24 6.21 12.57
C ASN A 2 -7.91 5.57 12.13
N PRO A 3 -7.50 5.68 10.85
CA PRO A 3 -6.30 5.01 10.36
C PRO A 3 -5.02 5.56 10.97
N ARG A 4 -5.02 6.82 11.43
CA ARG A 4 -3.91 7.41 12.18
C ARG A 4 -3.68 6.68 13.50
N ARG A 5 -4.75 6.49 14.27
CA ARG A 5 -4.69 5.77 15.54
C ARG A 5 -4.25 4.32 15.37
N ALA A 6 -4.66 3.66 14.30
CA ALA A 6 -4.22 2.31 14.00
C ALA A 6 -2.71 2.23 13.68
N MET A 7 -2.17 3.22 12.95
CA MET A 7 -0.73 3.31 12.72
C MET A 7 0.04 3.59 14.01
N GLU A 8 -0.46 4.50 14.85
CA GLU A 8 0.13 4.80 16.16
C GLU A 8 0.23 3.51 16.99
N GLN A 9 -0.85 2.74 17.07
CA GLN A 9 -0.84 1.42 17.73
C GLN A 9 0.18 0.45 17.12
N ILE A 10 0.30 0.39 15.80
CA ILE A 10 1.30 -0.47 15.14
C ILE A 10 2.72 -0.04 15.48
N VAL A 11 3.00 1.26 15.57
CA VAL A 11 4.31 1.77 15.99
C VAL A 11 4.57 1.42 17.46
N GLU A 12 3.60 1.64 18.35
CA GLU A 12 3.68 1.26 19.76
C GLU A 12 3.98 -0.24 19.90
N TYR A 13 3.20 -1.09 19.22
CA TYR A 13 3.40 -2.53 19.26
C TYR A 13 4.79 -2.93 18.81
N LYS A 14 5.39 -2.31 17.78
CA LYS A 14 6.76 -2.62 17.34
C LYS A 14 7.81 -2.31 18.40
N HIS A 15 7.57 -1.29 19.21
CA HIS A 15 8.50 -0.82 20.24
C HIS A 15 8.24 -1.41 21.63
N ASP A 16 7.21 -2.23 21.79
CA ASP A 16 6.84 -2.85 23.06
C ASP A 16 7.99 -3.73 23.62
N PRO A 17 8.46 -3.48 24.87
CA PRO A 17 9.56 -4.22 25.45
C PRO A 17 9.31 -5.74 25.45
N GLY A 18 10.24 -6.49 24.85
CA GLY A 18 10.20 -7.96 24.84
C GLY A 18 9.38 -8.58 23.71
N ASN A 19 8.76 -7.81 22.81
CA ASN A 19 7.96 -8.35 21.70
C ASN A 19 8.77 -9.10 20.61
N GLY A 20 10.10 -8.90 20.58
CA GLY A 20 11.01 -9.48 19.58
C GLY A 20 10.75 -9.07 18.12
N TYR A 21 9.92 -8.06 17.81
CA TYR A 21 9.53 -7.68 16.44
C TYR A 21 10.74 -7.48 15.53
N THR A 22 11.77 -6.77 16.00
CA THR A 22 12.99 -6.49 15.24
C THR A 22 13.98 -7.67 15.20
N LYS A 23 13.74 -8.72 15.98
CA LYS A 23 14.64 -9.88 16.16
C LYS A 23 13.99 -11.21 15.74
N THR A 24 12.83 -11.18 15.10
CA THR A 24 12.05 -12.36 14.68
C THR A 24 11.64 -12.23 13.22
N LEU A 25 10.97 -13.26 12.67
CA LEU A 25 10.41 -13.24 11.31
C LEU A 25 9.47 -12.06 11.04
N LEU A 26 8.90 -11.45 12.09
CA LEU A 26 8.02 -10.28 11.96
C LEU A 26 8.74 -9.05 11.40
N CYS A 27 10.08 -8.99 11.45
CA CYS A 27 10.84 -7.89 10.84
C CYS A 27 10.73 -7.87 9.30
N PHE A 28 10.29 -8.96 8.66
CA PHE A 28 10.08 -9.06 7.21
C PHE A 28 8.69 -8.60 6.75
N MET A 29 7.78 -8.21 7.65
CA MET A 29 6.45 -7.76 7.25
C MET A 29 6.55 -6.55 6.31
N GLN A 30 5.83 -6.58 5.19
CA GLN A 30 5.87 -5.50 4.20
C GLN A 30 4.61 -4.63 4.18
N LEU A 31 3.47 -5.19 4.51
CA LEU A 31 2.17 -4.57 4.33
C LEU A 31 1.35 -4.68 5.63
N PHE A 32 0.75 -3.58 6.03
CA PHE A 32 -0.30 -3.57 7.05
C PHE A 32 -1.64 -3.30 6.39
N ILE A 33 -2.67 -4.00 6.86
CA ILE A 33 -4.06 -3.80 6.48
C ILE A 33 -4.85 -3.58 7.77
N VAL A 34 -5.62 -2.50 7.81
CA VAL A 34 -6.42 -2.09 8.95
C VAL A 34 -7.87 -1.94 8.47
N SER A 35 -8.81 -2.57 9.17
CA SER A 35 -10.22 -2.49 8.80
C SER A 35 -11.13 -2.39 10.02
N ASN A 36 -12.29 -1.77 9.85
CA ASN A 36 -13.44 -1.90 10.74
C ASN A 36 -14.66 -2.53 10.05
N ARG A 37 -14.41 -3.39 9.05
CA ARG A 37 -15.42 -4.00 8.17
C ARG A 37 -15.99 -3.05 7.11
N ASP A 38 -16.36 -1.83 7.47
CA ASP A 38 -16.94 -0.87 6.51
C ASP A 38 -15.88 -0.12 5.70
N ARG A 39 -14.73 0.16 6.32
CA ARG A 39 -13.60 0.82 5.68
C ARG A 39 -12.31 0.08 5.95
N THR A 40 -11.58 -0.17 4.88
CA THR A 40 -10.33 -0.92 4.86
C THR A 40 -9.23 -0.07 4.26
N TYR A 41 -8.13 0.02 5.00
CA TYR A 41 -6.96 0.80 4.66
C TYR A 41 -5.74 -0.10 4.60
N TYR A 42 -4.78 0.23 3.76
CA TYR A 42 -3.50 -0.47 3.70
C TYR A 42 -2.34 0.51 3.52
N PHE A 43 -1.17 0.13 4.03
CA PHE A 43 0.06 0.91 3.93
C PHE A 43 1.29 0.03 4.08
N ALA A 44 2.40 0.48 3.49
CA ALA A 44 3.68 -0.22 3.56
C ALA A 44 4.31 -0.09 4.96
N ASN A 45 4.89 -1.19 5.45
CA ASN A 45 5.66 -1.23 6.69
C ASN A 45 6.97 -0.46 6.53
N ASN A 46 7.03 0.75 7.06
CA ASN A 46 8.23 1.59 7.09
C ASN A 46 8.84 1.68 8.49
N ASN A 47 10.05 2.25 8.59
CA ASN A 47 10.60 2.66 9.87
C ASN A 47 9.79 3.80 10.49
N ALA A 48 9.72 3.84 11.82
CA ALA A 48 9.03 4.88 12.59
C ALA A 48 9.45 6.30 12.19
N ARG A 49 10.71 6.51 11.80
CA ARG A 49 11.21 7.81 11.28
C ARG A 49 10.53 8.28 9.99
N HIS A 50 10.01 7.38 9.16
CA HIS A 50 9.22 7.70 7.98
C HIS A 50 7.72 7.82 8.29
N PHE A 51 7.35 7.53 9.54
CA PHE A 51 6.06 7.84 10.14
C PHE A 51 6.16 9.05 11.09
N ALA A 52 7.32 9.72 11.16
CA ALA A 52 7.51 10.90 12.00
C ALA A 52 6.63 12.02 11.45
N PHE A 53 5.51 12.23 12.13
CA PHE A 53 4.53 13.26 11.90
C PHE A 53 5.17 14.65 11.99
N ASN A 54 5.81 15.11 10.92
CA ASN A 54 5.99 16.53 10.73
C ASN A 54 4.60 17.10 10.43
N ALA A 55 4.17 18.10 11.20
CA ALA A 55 2.91 18.81 11.00
C ALA A 55 2.77 19.39 9.56
N ASP A 56 3.88 19.48 8.83
CA ASP A 56 3.96 19.91 7.43
C ASP A 56 3.76 18.77 6.40
N GLU A 57 3.98 17.50 6.77
CA GLU A 57 3.73 16.34 5.91
C GLU A 57 2.23 15.98 5.93
N ARG A 58 1.45 16.69 5.12
CA ARG A 58 -0.02 16.49 4.96
C ARG A 58 -0.43 15.14 4.37
N PHE A 59 0.50 14.20 4.12
CA PHE A 59 0.22 12.95 3.43
C PHE A 59 0.74 11.75 4.21
N LEU A 60 -0.14 11.14 4.99
CA LEU A 60 0.06 9.77 5.45
C LEU A 60 -0.10 8.83 4.26
N PRO A 61 0.87 7.94 3.96
CA PRO A 61 0.81 7.00 2.83
C PRO A 61 -0.14 5.82 3.12
N ILE A 62 -1.36 6.16 3.56
CA ILE A 62 -2.46 5.24 3.82
C ILE A 62 -3.39 5.29 2.63
N TYR A 63 -3.74 4.12 2.10
CA TYR A 63 -4.56 4.02 0.90
C TYR A 63 -5.82 3.23 1.16
N GLU A 64 -6.90 3.65 0.51
CA GLU A 64 -8.09 2.83 0.27
C GLU A 64 -7.98 2.24 -1.13
N PHE A 65 -8.30 0.96 -1.26
CA PHE A 65 -8.26 0.28 -2.54
C PHE A 65 -9.37 0.83 -3.46
N ALA A 66 -9.19 0.67 -4.76
CA ALA A 66 -10.11 1.16 -5.76
C ALA A 66 -10.09 0.25 -6.98
N ASP A 67 -11.17 0.27 -7.75
CA ASP A 67 -11.21 -0.37 -9.07
C ASP A 67 -10.55 0.49 -10.15
N GLU A 68 -10.56 0.00 -11.40
CA GLU A 68 -9.99 0.66 -12.57
C GLU A 68 -10.67 2.02 -12.87
N ASP A 69 -11.95 2.16 -12.54
CA ASP A 69 -12.72 3.41 -12.65
C ASP A 69 -12.43 4.38 -11.47
N ASN A 70 -11.47 4.05 -10.61
CA ASN A 70 -11.12 4.77 -9.38
C ASN A 70 -12.24 4.83 -8.33
N ARG A 71 -13.27 3.97 -8.43
CA ARG A 71 -14.29 3.85 -7.39
C ARG A 71 -13.70 3.10 -6.20
N LYS A 72 -13.89 3.64 -5.00
CA LYS A 72 -13.33 3.08 -3.77
C LYS A 72 -13.99 1.76 -3.40
N ILE A 73 -13.15 0.79 -3.02
CA ILE A 73 -13.56 -0.49 -2.46
C ILE A 73 -13.17 -0.48 -0.98
N THR A 74 -14.16 -0.16 -0.13
CA THR A 74 -13.90 0.11 1.29
C THR A 74 -14.29 -1.06 2.19
N HIS A 75 -15.34 -1.80 1.84
CA HIS A 75 -15.80 -2.94 2.63
C HIS A 75 -14.77 -4.07 2.64
N LEU A 76 -14.58 -4.68 3.81
CA LEU A 76 -13.54 -5.70 4.03
C LEU A 76 -13.73 -6.93 3.14
N ASP A 77 -14.98 -7.36 2.94
CA ASP A 77 -15.31 -8.54 2.16
C ASP A 77 -14.92 -8.32 0.68
N ASP A 78 -15.33 -7.21 0.08
CA ASP A 78 -14.96 -6.83 -1.30
C ASP A 78 -13.45 -6.61 -1.45
N PHE A 79 -12.81 -5.98 -0.46
CA PHE A 79 -11.37 -5.80 -0.44
C PHE A 79 -10.65 -7.16 -0.42
N ALA A 80 -11.07 -8.09 0.43
CA ALA A 80 -10.47 -9.40 0.52
C ALA A 80 -10.61 -10.19 -0.79
N GLU A 81 -11.79 -10.14 -1.41
CA GLU A 81 -12.05 -10.81 -2.69
C GLU A 81 -11.22 -10.26 -3.85
N ARG A 82 -10.81 -8.99 -3.82
CA ARG A 82 -10.03 -8.39 -4.93
C ARG A 82 -8.55 -8.28 -4.65
N PHE A 83 -8.16 -7.85 -3.45
CA PHE A 83 -6.78 -7.55 -3.10
C PHE A 83 -6.05 -8.74 -2.47
N LEU A 84 -6.73 -9.54 -1.64
CA LEU A 84 -6.11 -10.64 -0.89
C LEU A 84 -6.09 -11.99 -1.63
N LYS A 85 -6.58 -12.02 -2.88
CA LYS A 85 -6.37 -13.15 -3.79
C LYS A 85 -4.87 -13.44 -3.90
N LYS A 86 -4.50 -14.72 -3.76
CA LYS A 86 -3.09 -15.16 -3.67
C LYS A 86 -2.19 -14.54 -4.75
N CYS A 87 -2.62 -14.55 -6.01
CA CYS A 87 -1.84 -14.03 -7.13
C CYS A 87 -1.80 -12.49 -7.13
N ASP A 88 -2.89 -11.83 -6.78
CA ASP A 88 -2.97 -10.36 -6.76
C ASP A 88 -2.16 -9.77 -5.61
N LEU A 89 -2.25 -10.36 -4.43
CA LEU A 89 -1.40 -10.01 -3.28
C LEU A 89 0.08 -10.27 -3.60
N GLY A 90 0.40 -11.43 -4.15
CA GLY A 90 1.77 -11.77 -4.55
C GLY A 90 2.33 -10.81 -5.59
N ARG A 91 1.52 -10.39 -6.57
CA ARG A 91 1.91 -9.40 -7.59
C ARG A 91 2.09 -8.02 -6.97
N THR A 92 1.22 -7.61 -6.05
CA THR A 92 1.34 -6.36 -5.30
C THR A 92 2.67 -6.27 -4.59
N ILE A 93 3.00 -7.27 -3.77
CA ILE A 93 4.24 -7.33 -2.99
C ILE A 93 5.48 -7.38 -3.91
N SER A 94 5.44 -8.18 -4.97
CA SER A 94 6.63 -8.42 -5.81
C SER A 94 6.89 -7.37 -6.89
N ARG A 95 5.86 -6.68 -7.39
CA ARG A 95 5.98 -5.79 -8.56
C ARG A 95 5.54 -4.36 -8.31
N TYR A 96 4.65 -4.13 -7.34
CA TYR A 96 4.02 -2.83 -7.11
C TYR A 96 4.39 -2.22 -5.76
N MET A 97 5.35 -2.82 -5.06
CA MET A 97 6.04 -2.23 -3.92
C MET A 97 7.44 -1.79 -4.36
N VAL A 98 7.81 -0.56 -4.04
CA VAL A 98 9.05 0.09 -4.47
C VAL A 98 9.87 0.46 -3.25
N LEU A 99 11.11 -0.03 -3.16
CA LEU A 99 12.06 0.38 -2.14
C LEU A 99 12.87 1.58 -2.66
N ILE A 100 12.66 2.76 -2.07
CA ILE A 100 13.55 3.91 -2.27
C ILE A 100 14.81 3.67 -1.44
N ALA A 101 15.87 3.22 -2.08
CA ALA A 101 17.12 2.83 -1.41
C ALA A 101 17.79 3.98 -0.66
N THR A 102 17.80 5.19 -1.24
CA THR A 102 18.41 6.39 -0.64
C THR A 102 17.71 6.82 0.65
N GLU A 103 16.39 6.66 0.70
CA GLU A 103 15.57 7.02 1.86
C GLU A 103 15.34 5.83 2.81
N GLN A 104 15.70 4.60 2.39
CA GLN A 104 15.30 3.35 3.05
C GLN A 104 13.79 3.29 3.31
N LYS A 105 13.00 3.76 2.34
CA LYS A 105 11.54 3.89 2.42
C LYS A 105 10.87 2.92 1.46
N LEU A 106 9.99 2.09 1.98
CA LEU A 106 9.15 1.19 1.22
C LEU A 106 7.84 1.89 0.84
N MET A 107 7.57 2.00 -0.45
CA MET A 107 6.32 2.53 -0.98
C MET A 107 5.50 1.43 -1.60
N ILE A 108 4.18 1.61 -1.60
CA ILE A 108 3.24 0.78 -2.36
C ILE A 108 2.55 1.69 -3.38
N MET A 109 2.46 1.22 -4.62
CA MET A 109 1.75 1.95 -5.67
C MET A 109 0.25 2.04 -5.34
N ARG A 110 -0.35 3.18 -5.68
CA ARG A 110 -1.80 3.39 -5.58
C ARG A 110 -2.52 2.62 -6.70
N PRO A 111 -3.81 2.27 -6.55
CA PRO A 111 -4.52 1.43 -7.53
C PRO A 111 -4.44 1.97 -8.96
N TYR A 112 -4.67 3.26 -9.18
CA TYR A 112 -4.56 3.88 -10.52
C TYR A 112 -3.17 3.73 -11.15
N GLN A 113 -2.10 3.80 -10.35
CA GLN A 113 -0.75 3.62 -10.84
C GLN A 113 -0.51 2.17 -11.27
N VAL A 114 -1.06 1.21 -10.52
CA VAL A 114 -1.01 -0.22 -10.84
C VAL A 114 -1.76 -0.49 -12.15
N TYR A 115 -2.99 0.02 -12.29
CA TYR A 115 -3.78 -0.17 -13.49
C TYR A 115 -3.14 0.48 -14.72
N ALA A 116 -2.56 1.67 -14.59
CA ALA A 116 -1.80 2.30 -15.67
C ALA A 116 -0.66 1.39 -16.16
N VAL A 117 0.13 0.81 -15.24
CA VAL A 117 1.20 -0.13 -15.60
C VAL A 117 0.65 -1.40 -16.25
N GLN A 118 -0.45 -1.95 -15.75
CA GLN A 118 -1.08 -3.15 -16.32
C GLN A 118 -1.56 -2.89 -17.75
N HIS A 119 -2.22 -1.76 -18.01
CA HIS A 119 -2.66 -1.39 -19.35
C HIS A 119 -1.48 -1.12 -20.29
N MET A 120 -0.40 -0.51 -19.82
CA MET A 120 0.82 -0.34 -20.62
C MET A 120 1.43 -1.69 -21.03
N VAL A 121 1.57 -2.63 -20.08
CA VAL A 121 2.09 -3.98 -20.38
C VAL A 121 1.18 -4.69 -21.37
N LYS A 122 -0.14 -4.64 -21.16
CA LYS A 122 -1.12 -5.22 -22.08
C LYS A 122 -1.05 -4.60 -23.49
N CYS A 123 -0.89 -3.28 -23.59
CA CYS A 123 -0.75 -2.59 -24.87
C CYS A 123 0.47 -3.08 -25.65
N ILE A 124 1.58 -3.34 -24.95
CA ILE A 124 2.80 -3.91 -25.54
C ILE A 124 2.57 -5.37 -25.95
N ASP A 125 2.00 -6.18 -25.07
CA ASP A 125 1.76 -7.61 -25.32
C ASP A 125 0.79 -7.85 -26.49
N ASP A 126 -0.21 -6.98 -26.64
CA ASP A 126 -1.21 -7.04 -27.71
C ASP A 126 -0.76 -6.33 -29.01
N ASP A 127 0.44 -5.73 -29.06
CA ASP A 127 0.96 -4.93 -30.18
C ASP A 127 -0.01 -3.81 -30.65
N ASN A 128 -0.71 -3.17 -29.70
CA ASN A 128 -1.75 -2.19 -29.98
C ASN A 128 -1.22 -0.77 -30.33
N GLY A 129 0.07 -0.65 -30.65
CA GLY A 129 0.70 0.62 -30.99
C GLY A 129 0.91 1.55 -29.79
N ASN A 130 0.60 2.84 -29.95
CA ASN A 130 0.91 3.90 -28.98
C ASN A 130 -0.24 4.18 -28.01
N GLY A 131 0.08 4.74 -26.84
CA GLY A 131 -0.90 5.18 -25.84
C GLY A 131 -0.37 6.31 -24.96
N PHE A 132 -1.25 6.86 -24.12
CA PHE A 132 -0.89 7.86 -23.12
C PHE A 132 -1.56 7.54 -21.78
N VAL A 133 -0.90 7.91 -20.68
CA VAL A 133 -1.46 7.88 -19.33
C VAL A 133 -1.65 9.31 -18.88
N TRP A 134 -2.86 9.67 -18.50
CA TRP A 134 -3.17 11.00 -17.97
C TRP A 134 -3.49 10.92 -16.48
N HIS A 135 -2.52 11.31 -15.65
CA HIS A 135 -2.72 11.55 -14.23
C HIS A 135 -2.61 13.05 -13.93
N THR A 136 -3.34 13.52 -12.93
CA THR A 136 -3.18 14.89 -12.43
C THR A 136 -1.76 15.10 -11.90
N THR A 137 -1.28 16.33 -11.90
CA THR A 137 0.04 16.65 -11.34
C THR A 137 0.09 16.34 -9.83
N GLY A 138 1.13 15.61 -9.40
CA GLY A 138 1.36 15.22 -7.99
C GLY A 138 0.77 13.86 -7.62
#